data_AF-A0A968HHY1-F1
#
_entry.id   AF-A0A968HHY1-F1
#
_cell.length_a   1.000
_cell.length_b   1.000
_cell.length_c   1.000
_cell.angle_alpha   90.00
_cell.angle_beta   90.00
_cell.angle_gamma   90.00
#
_symmetry.space_group_name_H-M   'P 1'
#
loop_
_entity.id
_entity.type
_entity.pdbx_description
1 polymer ?
#
loop_
_entity_poly.entity_id
_entity_poly.type
_entity_poly.pdbx_seq_one_letter_code
_entity_poly.pdbx_strand_id
1 'polypeptide(L)'
;MADKGRASQVNLSSRNGLIATGVVEGTVFPGELLHESVRVIPDEDKLTVGLHVSLSDAERSTARQKIDRFANIRTVEFQGEQQLYGEADYLFGRMTSALRQEIQALGQTLEIPAEGSLGLFSPTLDVVPQSFDSESSGETVESALDRLKSKLLSLLAMRRIRQLLNPNSSLLNVAAVLKLEKGEEILAEVYTPRGGGATGNTARMSRSGDEKPFSQQLPKGEYFQVVVTNQESQALHLGILDFSSAGKMTVLFPNDLSDRAGASTDLIAETRIEAGATVVVPNPERDPFYFFGSDLGYGEMLILLSTRPFAQALTDLKNIVRSRGTRSAGSRGHLPTIPYRS
;
A
#
# COMPACT_ATOMS: atom_id res chain seq x y z
N MET A 1 -41.31 9.66 -14.89
CA MET A 1 -40.32 9.11 -13.93
C MET A 1 -39.07 9.96 -14.09
N ALA A 2 -38.72 10.74 -13.07
CA ALA A 2 -37.64 11.71 -13.15
C ALA A 2 -36.28 11.00 -13.12
N ASP A 3 -35.48 11.27 -14.15
CA ASP A 3 -34.06 10.98 -14.22
C ASP A 3 -33.36 11.63 -13.02
N LYS A 4 -32.79 10.82 -12.12
CA LYS A 4 -32.00 11.34 -10.99
C LYS A 4 -30.67 11.79 -11.57
N GLY A 5 -30.67 13.03 -12.04
CA GLY A 5 -29.65 13.65 -12.86
C GLY A 5 -28.24 13.50 -12.29
N ARG A 6 -27.31 13.13 -13.17
CA ARG A 6 -25.90 13.45 -13.00
C ARG A 6 -25.81 14.95 -12.74
N ALA A 7 -25.33 15.36 -11.57
CA ALA A 7 -25.02 16.76 -11.33
C ALA A 7 -23.99 17.21 -12.38
N SER A 8 -24.25 18.34 -13.04
CA SER A 8 -23.30 18.92 -13.99
C SER A 8 -22.00 19.24 -13.27
N GLN A 9 -20.87 18.83 -13.84
CA GLN A 9 -19.55 19.06 -13.27
C GLN A 9 -18.80 20.12 -14.06
N VAL A 10 -17.90 20.84 -13.41
CA VAL A 10 -16.98 21.78 -14.07
C VAL A 10 -15.56 21.36 -13.71
N ASN A 11 -14.82 20.86 -14.69
CA ASN A 11 -13.42 20.52 -14.53
C ASN A 11 -12.57 21.80 -14.63
N LEU A 12 -12.09 22.28 -13.48
CA LEU A 12 -11.29 23.50 -13.42
C LEU A 12 -9.95 23.33 -14.16
N SER A 13 -9.65 24.28 -15.04
CA SER A 13 -8.40 24.38 -15.81
C SER A 13 -7.46 25.44 -15.27
N SER A 14 -7.98 26.52 -14.69
CA SER A 14 -7.17 27.57 -14.05
C SER A 14 -7.95 28.33 -12.99
N ARG A 15 -7.23 29.02 -12.09
CA ARG A 15 -7.82 29.81 -11.02
C ARG A 15 -7.01 31.08 -10.74
N ASN A 16 -7.70 32.19 -10.56
CA ASN A 16 -7.15 33.44 -10.05
C ASN A 16 -8.08 33.99 -8.96
N GLY A 17 -7.72 33.77 -7.70
CA GLY A 17 -8.54 34.16 -6.55
C GLY A 17 -9.88 33.43 -6.50
N LEU A 18 -10.99 34.17 -6.56
CA LEU A 18 -12.35 33.63 -6.57
C LEU A 18 -12.91 33.37 -7.98
N ILE A 19 -12.09 33.61 -9.01
CA ILE A 19 -12.48 33.38 -10.41
C ILE A 19 -11.72 32.14 -10.90
N ALA A 20 -12.45 31.15 -11.40
CA ALA A 20 -11.88 29.96 -11.99
C ALA A 20 -12.43 29.75 -13.40
N THR A 21 -11.62 29.14 -14.26
CA THR A 21 -12.00 28.73 -15.62
C THR A 21 -11.98 27.21 -15.68
N GLY A 22 -12.87 26.61 -16.47
CA GLY A 22 -12.96 25.16 -16.58
C GLY A 22 -13.81 24.70 -17.74
N VAL A 23 -13.82 23.38 -17.96
CA VAL A 23 -14.65 22.72 -18.97
C VAL A 23 -15.89 22.17 -18.29
N VAL A 24 -17.06 22.52 -18.82
CA VAL A 24 -18.34 22.03 -18.29
C VAL A 24 -18.62 20.64 -18.85
N GLU A 25 -18.88 19.69 -17.96
CA GLU A 25 -19.43 18.38 -18.26
C GLU A 25 -20.91 18.35 -17.88
N GLY A 26 -21.79 18.56 -18.86
CA GLY A 26 -23.23 18.70 -18.67
C GLY A 26 -23.73 20.09 -19.03
N THR A 27 -24.80 20.53 -18.38
CA THR A 27 -25.38 21.87 -18.58
C THR A 27 -25.27 22.66 -17.29
N VAL A 28 -24.57 23.78 -17.31
CA VAL A 28 -24.44 24.70 -16.17
C VAL A 28 -24.97 26.06 -16.60
N PHE A 29 -25.78 26.69 -15.76
CA PHE A 29 -26.38 27.99 -16.07
C PHE A 29 -25.73 29.12 -15.25
N PRO A 30 -25.65 30.35 -15.79
CA PRO A 30 -25.26 31.51 -15.01
C PRO A 30 -26.15 31.68 -13.77
N GLY A 31 -25.53 31.85 -12.59
CA GLY A 31 -26.23 31.98 -11.30
C GLY A 31 -26.45 30.67 -10.55
N GLU A 32 -26.08 29.52 -11.14
CA GLU A 32 -26.11 28.22 -10.47
C GLU A 32 -25.02 28.12 -9.40
N LEU A 33 -25.36 27.51 -8.24
CA LEU A 33 -24.40 27.29 -7.16
C LEU A 33 -23.48 26.12 -7.52
N LEU A 34 -22.18 26.37 -7.58
CA LEU A 34 -21.16 25.36 -7.74
C LEU A 34 -20.55 25.01 -6.38
N HIS A 35 -20.29 23.72 -6.16
CA HIS A 35 -19.53 23.25 -5.01
C HIS A 35 -18.15 22.79 -5.48
N GLU A 36 -17.10 23.49 -5.05
CA GLU A 36 -15.71 23.10 -5.34
C GLU A 36 -15.34 21.90 -4.48
N SER A 37 -14.77 20.86 -5.10
CA SER A 37 -14.15 19.74 -4.40
C SER A 37 -12.65 19.75 -4.69
N VAL A 38 -11.86 20.16 -3.70
CA VAL A 38 -10.39 20.20 -3.80
C VAL A 38 -9.81 19.02 -3.05
N ARG A 39 -8.84 18.34 -3.67
CA ARG A 39 -7.99 17.38 -2.97
C ARG A 39 -6.66 18.04 -2.62
N VAL A 40 -6.38 18.12 -1.33
CA VAL A 40 -5.08 18.54 -0.82
C VAL A 40 -4.30 17.28 -0.45
N ILE A 41 -3.13 17.09 -1.07
CA ILE A 41 -2.14 16.14 -0.57
C ILE A 41 -1.22 16.95 0.34
N PRO A 42 -1.13 16.65 1.64
CA PRO A 42 -0.26 17.41 2.54
C PRO A 42 1.20 17.34 2.08
N ASP A 43 1.87 18.49 1.99
CA ASP A 43 3.30 18.55 1.63
C ASP A 43 4.20 17.96 2.74
N GLU A 44 3.75 17.99 3.99
CA GLU A 44 4.48 17.45 5.16
C GLU A 44 4.18 15.96 5.42
N ASP A 45 4.30 15.11 4.40
CA ASP A 45 4.15 13.68 4.61
C ASP A 45 5.45 13.04 5.17
N LYS A 46 5.59 13.15 6.50
CA LYS A 46 6.63 12.49 7.29
C LYS A 46 6.09 11.21 7.94
N LEU A 47 6.94 10.19 8.00
CA LEU A 47 6.66 9.01 8.82
C LEU A 47 6.86 9.38 10.30
N THR A 48 5.86 9.07 11.13
CA THR A 48 5.86 9.37 12.56
C THR A 48 6.19 8.11 13.35
N VAL A 49 7.33 8.10 14.03
CA VAL A 49 7.77 6.97 14.85
C VAL A 49 7.66 7.32 16.33
N GLY A 50 6.79 6.64 17.06
CA GLY A 50 6.68 6.76 18.51
C GLY A 50 7.84 6.05 19.23
N LEU A 51 8.40 6.66 20.27
CA LEU A 51 9.43 6.02 21.10
C LEU A 51 8.77 5.31 22.28
N HIS A 52 8.74 3.99 22.25
CA HIS A 52 7.99 3.17 23.20
C HIS A 52 8.54 3.27 24.63
N VAL A 53 7.66 3.16 25.63
CA VAL A 53 8.02 3.19 27.06
C VAL A 53 8.94 2.06 27.50
N SER A 54 9.10 1.02 26.68
CA SER A 54 10.04 -0.09 26.93
C SER A 54 11.51 0.29 26.75
N LEU A 55 11.80 1.46 26.18
CA LEU A 55 13.14 2.04 26.14
C LEU A 55 13.43 2.79 27.44
N SER A 56 14.69 2.85 27.86
CA SER A 56 15.14 3.78 28.91
C SER A 56 15.18 5.23 28.40
N ASP A 57 15.29 6.21 29.30
CA ASP A 57 15.42 7.63 28.92
C ASP A 57 16.64 7.89 28.04
N ALA A 58 17.77 7.24 28.35
CA ALA A 58 18.99 7.34 27.56
C ALA A 58 18.79 6.77 26.14
N GLU A 59 18.12 5.62 26.04
CA GLU A 59 17.80 4.99 24.76
C GLU A 59 16.82 5.80 23.93
N ARG A 60 15.78 6.39 24.54
CA ARG A 60 14.86 7.31 23.84
C ARG A 60 15.60 8.52 23.30
N SER A 61 16.48 9.12 24.10
CA SER A 61 17.31 10.26 23.66
C SER A 61 18.18 9.90 22.45
N THR A 62 18.85 8.74 22.48
CA THR A 62 19.64 8.23 21.36
C THR A 62 18.78 7.95 20.13
N ALA A 63 17.62 7.30 20.31
CA ALA A 63 16.71 6.97 19.23
C ALA A 63 16.21 8.24 18.52
N ARG A 64 15.78 9.24 19.28
CA ARG A 64 15.37 10.56 18.76
C ARG A 64 16.45 11.21 17.92
N GLN A 65 17.66 11.34 18.48
CA GLN A 65 18.79 11.96 17.78
C GLN A 65 19.15 11.25 16.47
N LYS A 66 18.99 9.93 16.41
CA LYS A 66 19.29 9.13 15.23
C LYS A 66 18.17 9.20 14.19
N ILE A 67 16.91 9.06 14.61
CA ILE A 67 15.74 9.09 13.71
C ILE A 67 15.55 10.47 13.08
N ASP A 68 15.77 11.55 13.83
CA ASP A 68 15.63 12.92 13.32
C ASP A 68 16.65 13.26 12.21
N ARG A 69 17.71 12.43 12.02
CA ARG A 69 18.64 12.52 10.89
C ARG A 69 18.12 11.84 9.63
N PHE A 70 17.08 11.01 9.74
CA PHE A 70 16.44 10.43 8.57
C PHE A 70 15.49 11.44 7.94
N ALA A 71 15.73 11.78 6.68
CA ALA A 71 14.89 12.71 5.96
C ALA A 71 13.43 12.22 5.92
N ASN A 72 12.49 13.12 6.23
CA ASN A 72 11.04 12.87 6.23
C ASN A 72 10.58 11.81 7.24
N ILE A 73 11.31 11.63 8.34
CA ILE A 73 10.87 10.86 9.50
C ILE A 73 10.93 11.79 10.71
N ARG A 74 9.96 11.68 11.62
CA ARG A 74 9.93 12.41 12.88
C ARG A 74 9.66 11.47 14.03
N THR A 75 10.18 11.78 15.21
CA THR A 75 9.80 11.06 16.43
C THR A 75 8.69 11.74 17.21
N VAL A 76 7.90 10.94 17.92
CA VAL A 76 6.97 11.40 18.95
C VAL A 76 7.22 10.63 20.24
N GLU A 77 7.13 11.32 21.36
CA GLU A 77 7.34 10.73 22.69
C GLU A 77 6.03 10.17 23.25
N PHE A 78 6.14 9.33 24.28
CA PHE A 78 4.99 8.92 25.06
C PHE A 78 4.37 10.13 25.77
N GLN A 79 3.05 10.37 25.60
CA GLN A 79 2.37 11.54 26.20
C GLN A 79 1.43 11.18 27.36
N GLY A 80 1.44 9.93 27.83
CA GLY A 80 0.64 9.48 28.98
C GLY A 80 -0.50 8.52 28.60
N GLU A 81 -1.25 8.04 29.60
CA GLU A 81 -2.31 7.03 29.44
C GLU A 81 -3.46 7.49 28.54
N GLN A 82 -3.73 8.79 28.45
CA GLN A 82 -4.81 9.35 27.64
C GLN A 82 -4.43 9.51 26.16
N GLN A 83 -3.13 9.59 25.85
CA GLN A 83 -2.63 9.73 24.48
C GLN A 83 -1.25 9.08 24.41
N LEU A 84 -1.23 7.76 24.20
CA LEU A 84 -0.01 6.96 24.35
C LEU A 84 1.15 7.51 23.52
N TYR A 85 0.98 7.73 22.22
CA TYR A 85 2.06 8.19 21.32
C TYR A 85 1.61 9.25 20.30
N GLY A 86 0.50 9.96 20.53
CA GLY A 86 -0.13 10.79 19.50
C GLY A 86 -0.51 9.99 18.24
N GLU A 87 -0.51 10.63 17.06
CA GLU A 87 -0.70 9.98 15.76
C GLU A 87 0.61 9.33 15.25
N ALA A 88 1.15 8.37 16.01
CA ALA A 88 2.29 7.58 15.56
C ALA A 88 1.87 6.55 14.51
N ASP A 89 2.65 6.40 13.43
CA ASP A 89 2.45 5.35 12.43
C ASP A 89 3.00 4.01 12.90
N TYR A 90 4.12 4.05 13.60
CA TYR A 90 4.84 2.90 14.13
C TYR A 90 5.48 3.27 15.47
N LEU A 91 5.76 2.27 16.30
CA LEU A 91 6.43 2.44 17.59
C LEU A 91 7.78 1.74 17.55
N PHE A 92 8.86 2.44 17.85
CA PHE A 92 10.18 1.85 18.05
C PHE A 92 10.37 1.50 19.52
N GLY A 93 10.69 0.24 19.82
CA GLY A 93 10.77 -0.23 21.19
C GLY A 93 11.56 -1.51 21.39
N ARG A 94 11.79 -1.83 22.66
CA ARG A 94 12.41 -3.08 23.12
C ARG A 94 11.34 -4.11 23.45
N MET A 95 11.58 -5.35 23.03
CA MET A 95 10.73 -6.49 23.37
C MET A 95 10.95 -6.89 24.84
N THR A 96 9.97 -6.65 25.70
CA THR A 96 10.02 -7.02 27.12
C THR A 96 9.27 -8.32 27.39
N SER A 97 9.52 -8.96 28.54
CA SER A 97 8.71 -10.11 28.96
C SER A 97 7.22 -9.79 29.04
N ALA A 98 6.83 -8.59 29.50
CA ALA A 98 5.44 -8.18 29.58
C ALA A 98 4.79 -8.06 28.18
N LEU A 99 5.46 -7.39 27.23
CA LEU A 99 4.97 -7.27 25.84
C LEU A 99 4.83 -8.64 25.17
N ARG A 100 5.77 -9.56 25.41
CA ARG A 100 5.66 -10.92 24.86
C ARG A 100 4.44 -11.67 25.39
N GLN A 101 4.15 -11.55 26.69
CA GLN A 101 2.97 -12.19 27.27
C GLN A 101 1.67 -11.61 26.71
N GLU A 102 1.61 -10.29 26.50
CA GLU A 102 0.47 -9.61 25.88
C GLU A 102 0.25 -10.07 24.44
N ILE A 103 1.32 -10.09 23.63
CA ILE A 103 1.27 -10.57 22.24
C ILE A 103 0.84 -12.04 22.16
N GLN A 104 1.32 -12.89 23.07
CA GLN A 104 0.91 -14.30 23.17
C GLN A 104 -0.57 -14.45 23.50
N ALA A 105 -1.08 -13.65 24.44
CA ALA A 105 -2.48 -13.68 24.84
C ALA A 105 -3.44 -13.25 23.71
N LEU A 106 -2.96 -12.38 22.80
CA LEU A 106 -3.71 -11.94 21.62
C LEU A 106 -3.74 -12.99 20.48
N GLY A 107 -3.11 -14.16 20.66
CA GLY A 107 -3.16 -15.25 19.69
C GLY A 107 -2.42 -14.95 18.38
N GLN A 108 -1.43 -14.07 18.39
CA GLN A 108 -0.64 -13.75 17.21
C GLN A 108 0.20 -14.96 16.77
N THR A 109 0.09 -15.32 15.49
CA THR A 109 0.79 -16.48 14.89
C THR A 109 2.17 -16.15 14.33
N LEU A 110 2.59 -14.88 14.40
CA LEU A 110 3.94 -14.47 14.02
C LEU A 110 4.98 -14.96 15.04
N GLU A 111 6.18 -15.24 14.55
CA GLU A 111 7.33 -15.58 15.38
C GLU A 111 7.61 -14.43 16.36
N ILE A 112 7.39 -14.69 17.64
CA ILE A 112 7.49 -13.69 18.70
C ILE A 112 8.97 -13.37 18.92
N PRO A 113 9.40 -12.10 18.77
CA PRO A 113 10.81 -11.73 18.92
C PRO A 113 11.39 -12.13 20.29
N ALA A 114 12.71 -12.36 20.31
CA ALA A 114 13.44 -12.68 21.54
C ALA A 114 13.36 -11.53 22.56
N GLU A 115 13.46 -11.85 23.85
CA GLU A 115 13.52 -10.81 24.89
C GLU A 115 14.69 -9.87 24.65
N GLY A 116 14.51 -8.59 24.91
CA GLY A 116 15.55 -7.59 24.76
C GLY A 116 15.80 -7.20 23.31
N SER A 117 15.23 -7.86 22.30
CA SER A 117 15.38 -7.43 20.91
C SER A 117 14.75 -6.05 20.66
N LEU A 118 15.31 -5.28 19.73
CA LEU A 118 14.82 -3.95 19.34
C LEU A 118 14.17 -4.01 17.95
N GLY A 119 13.02 -3.36 17.81
CA GLY A 119 12.25 -3.41 16.58
C GLY A 119 11.10 -2.42 16.53
N LEU A 120 10.22 -2.62 15.55
CA LEU A 120 9.06 -1.78 15.30
C LEU A 120 7.78 -2.53 15.67
N PHE A 121 6.84 -1.83 16.28
CA PHE A 121 5.48 -2.27 16.52
C PHE A 121 4.50 -1.39 15.73
N SER A 122 3.32 -1.91 15.44
CA SER A 122 2.18 -1.08 15.03
C SER A 122 1.69 -0.22 16.22
N PRO A 123 0.82 0.77 15.98
CA PRO A 123 0.19 1.52 17.07
C PRO A 123 -0.66 0.64 18.01
N THR A 124 -1.12 -0.51 17.52
CA THR A 124 -1.85 -1.55 18.26
C THR A 124 -0.93 -2.60 18.91
N LEU A 125 0.38 -2.36 18.94
CA LEU A 125 1.42 -3.23 19.52
C LEU A 125 1.63 -4.56 18.80
N ASP A 126 1.17 -4.70 17.56
CA ASP A 126 1.52 -5.85 16.72
C ASP A 126 3.00 -5.76 16.29
N VAL A 127 3.67 -6.89 16.26
CA VAL A 127 5.06 -6.96 15.78
C VAL A 127 5.10 -6.61 14.30
N VAL A 128 5.84 -5.56 13.92
CA VAL A 128 6.14 -5.31 12.51
C VAL A 128 7.10 -6.42 12.06
N PRO A 129 6.72 -7.26 11.08
CA PRO A 129 7.53 -8.43 10.72
C PRO A 129 8.92 -8.03 10.27
N GLN A 130 9.94 -8.87 10.48
CA GLN A 130 11.34 -8.59 10.09
C GLN A 130 11.87 -7.20 10.54
N SER A 131 11.31 -6.64 11.62
CA SER A 131 11.83 -5.41 12.24
C SER A 131 12.74 -5.71 13.44
N PHE A 132 12.59 -6.88 14.05
CA PHE A 132 13.45 -7.37 15.12
C PHE A 132 14.59 -8.20 14.55
N ASP A 133 15.74 -8.14 15.21
CA ASP A 133 16.80 -9.11 15.00
C ASP A 133 16.43 -10.41 15.71
N SER A 134 16.38 -11.52 14.96
CA SER A 134 16.04 -12.85 15.48
C SER A 134 17.13 -13.44 16.38
N GLU A 135 18.36 -12.91 16.30
CA GLU A 135 19.53 -13.54 16.92
C GLU A 135 20.16 -12.72 18.06
N SER A 136 19.77 -11.45 18.28
CA SER A 136 20.42 -10.56 19.24
C SER A 136 19.47 -9.93 20.26
N SER A 137 19.54 -10.38 21.51
CA SER A 137 18.89 -9.75 22.68
C SER A 137 19.68 -8.56 23.24
N GLY A 138 20.86 -8.27 22.70
CA GLY A 138 21.82 -7.26 23.20
C GLY A 138 22.12 -6.14 22.20
N GLU A 139 21.35 -6.01 21.12
CA GLU A 139 21.54 -4.95 20.12
C GLU A 139 21.40 -3.56 20.76
N THR A 140 22.27 -2.63 20.38
CA THR A 140 22.18 -1.22 20.79
C THR A 140 21.12 -0.50 19.96
N VAL A 141 20.53 0.57 20.50
CA VAL A 141 19.57 1.42 19.78
C VAL A 141 20.12 1.92 18.45
N GLU A 142 21.38 2.34 18.41
CA GLU A 142 22.00 2.82 17.17
C GLU A 142 22.12 1.73 16.11
N SER A 143 22.57 0.54 16.49
CA SER A 143 22.67 -0.62 15.59
C SER A 143 21.30 -1.00 15.03
N ALA A 144 20.29 -1.07 15.90
CA ALA A 144 18.92 -1.40 15.52
C ALA A 144 18.37 -0.39 14.50
N LEU A 145 18.61 0.90 14.71
CA LEU A 145 18.14 1.95 13.80
C LEU A 145 18.92 1.99 12.48
N ASP A 146 20.21 1.67 12.49
CA ASP A 146 20.99 1.54 11.25
C ASP A 146 20.48 0.36 10.40
N ARG A 147 20.17 -0.78 11.04
CA ARG A 147 19.53 -1.93 10.40
C ARG A 147 18.13 -1.59 9.89
N LEU A 148 17.33 -0.86 10.67
CA LEU A 148 15.95 -0.49 10.33
C LEU A 148 15.82 0.65 9.32
N LYS A 149 16.89 1.38 9.02
CA LYS A 149 16.85 2.55 8.14
C LYS A 149 16.16 2.29 6.81
N SER A 150 16.55 1.23 6.10
CA SER A 150 15.95 0.86 4.81
C SER A 150 14.45 0.54 4.95
N LYS A 151 14.08 -0.10 6.06
CA LYS A 151 12.69 -0.45 6.36
C LYS A 151 11.85 0.79 6.61
N LEU A 152 12.31 1.69 7.47
CA LEU A 152 11.64 2.96 7.75
C LEU A 152 11.43 3.80 6.47
N LEU A 153 12.42 3.84 5.57
CA LEU A 153 12.27 4.52 4.27
C LEU A 153 11.26 3.83 3.35
N SER A 154 11.12 2.51 3.43
CA SER A 154 10.07 1.80 2.69
C SER A 154 8.69 2.06 3.27
N LEU A 155 8.55 2.08 4.59
CA LEU A 155 7.29 2.40 5.26
C LEU A 155 6.84 3.84 4.94
N LEU A 156 7.78 4.78 4.87
CA LEU A 156 7.51 6.14 4.39
C LEU A 156 7.03 6.15 2.92
N ALA A 157 7.70 5.41 2.03
CA ALA A 157 7.30 5.34 0.62
C ALA A 157 5.90 4.74 0.47
N MET A 158 5.63 3.69 1.25
CA MET A 158 4.32 3.05 1.31
C MET A 158 3.24 4.02 1.77
N ARG A 159 3.47 4.76 2.87
CA ARG A 159 2.55 5.80 3.36
C ARG A 159 2.23 6.83 2.27
N ARG A 160 3.22 7.32 1.55
CA ARG A 160 3.03 8.26 0.43
C ARG A 160 2.18 7.67 -0.70
N ILE A 161 2.40 6.40 -1.04
CA ILE A 161 1.63 5.73 -2.09
C ILE A 161 0.19 5.48 -1.63
N ARG A 162 -0.02 5.09 -0.36
CA ARG A 162 -1.38 4.98 0.21
C ARG A 162 -2.13 6.29 0.14
N GLN A 163 -1.46 7.42 0.37
CA GLN A 163 -2.08 8.73 0.22
C GLN A 163 -2.56 9.00 -1.21
N LEU A 164 -1.97 8.38 -2.23
CA LEU A 164 -2.44 8.48 -3.62
C LEU A 164 -3.75 7.73 -3.86
N LEU A 165 -4.03 6.69 -3.08
CA LEU A 165 -5.25 5.92 -3.20
C LEU A 165 -6.45 6.76 -2.78
N ASN A 166 -7.52 6.62 -3.55
CA ASN A 166 -8.75 7.36 -3.34
C ASN A 166 -10.00 6.48 -3.50
N PRO A 167 -10.06 5.25 -2.97
CA PRO A 167 -11.14 4.31 -3.30
C PRO A 167 -12.53 4.86 -2.96
N ASN A 168 -12.63 5.64 -1.88
CA ASN A 168 -13.90 6.21 -1.39
C ASN A 168 -14.32 7.54 -2.04
N SER A 169 -13.40 8.21 -2.74
CA SER A 169 -13.66 9.50 -3.42
C SER A 169 -13.47 9.42 -4.94
N SER A 170 -12.86 8.35 -5.43
CA SER A 170 -12.81 8.02 -6.85
C SER A 170 -14.21 7.77 -7.36
N LEU A 171 -14.52 8.39 -8.50
CA LEU A 171 -15.73 8.10 -9.26
C LEU A 171 -15.52 6.94 -10.25
N LEU A 172 -14.35 6.30 -10.25
CA LEU A 172 -14.13 5.10 -11.04
C LEU A 172 -15.00 3.97 -10.52
N ASN A 173 -15.56 3.15 -11.40
CA ASN A 173 -16.35 1.97 -11.13
C ASN A 173 -15.50 0.75 -11.44
N VAL A 174 -14.83 0.22 -10.42
CA VAL A 174 -13.86 -0.86 -10.58
C VAL A 174 -13.99 -1.85 -9.43
N ALA A 175 -13.70 -3.10 -9.74
CA ALA A 175 -13.60 -4.17 -8.75
C ALA A 175 -12.29 -4.92 -8.95
N ALA A 176 -11.64 -5.27 -7.85
CA ALA A 176 -10.43 -6.05 -7.84
C ALA A 176 -10.52 -7.19 -6.81
N VAL A 177 -10.09 -8.37 -7.22
CA VAL A 177 -10.17 -9.61 -6.45
C VAL A 177 -8.80 -10.27 -6.41
N LEU A 178 -8.37 -10.66 -5.22
CA LEU A 178 -7.24 -11.56 -5.01
C LEU A 178 -7.79 -12.98 -4.85
N LYS A 179 -7.29 -13.93 -5.62
CA LYS A 179 -7.71 -15.34 -5.54
C LYS A 179 -6.53 -16.29 -5.71
N LEU A 180 -6.68 -17.52 -5.23
CA LEU A 180 -5.74 -18.59 -5.54
C LEU A 180 -5.80 -18.95 -7.04
N GLU A 181 -4.66 -19.29 -7.63
CA GLU A 181 -4.61 -19.75 -9.03
C GLU A 181 -5.34 -21.09 -9.20
N LYS A 182 -5.19 -21.98 -8.20
CA LYS A 182 -5.84 -23.29 -8.16
C LYS A 182 -7.01 -23.27 -7.19
N GLY A 183 -8.12 -22.65 -7.60
CA GLY A 183 -9.36 -22.64 -6.83
C GLY A 183 -10.26 -21.47 -7.18
N GLU A 184 -11.48 -21.49 -6.65
CA GLU A 184 -12.42 -20.35 -6.71
C GLU A 184 -12.36 -19.50 -5.43
N GLU A 185 -11.43 -19.79 -4.52
CA GLU A 185 -11.31 -19.11 -3.24
C GLU A 185 -10.84 -17.65 -3.43
N ILE A 186 -11.72 -16.72 -3.05
CA ILE A 186 -11.45 -15.29 -3.01
C ILE A 186 -10.83 -14.96 -1.66
N LEU A 187 -9.55 -14.57 -1.68
CA LEU A 187 -8.77 -14.20 -0.51
C LEU A 187 -9.05 -12.75 -0.07
N ALA A 188 -9.28 -11.86 -1.04
CA ALA A 188 -9.62 -10.46 -0.79
C ALA A 188 -10.40 -9.85 -1.96
N GLU A 189 -11.25 -8.87 -1.68
CA GLU A 189 -11.99 -8.10 -2.68
C GLU A 189 -12.04 -6.62 -2.28
N VAL A 190 -11.84 -5.74 -3.26
CA VAL A 190 -11.97 -4.28 -3.11
C VAL A 190 -12.74 -3.71 -4.29
N TYR A 191 -13.63 -2.75 -4.03
CA TYR A 191 -14.39 -2.04 -5.06
C TYR A 191 -14.51 -0.56 -4.72
N THR A 192 -14.83 0.27 -5.72
CA THR A 192 -15.01 1.72 -5.55
C THR A 192 -16.51 2.07 -5.42
N PRO A 193 -17.00 2.38 -4.22
CA PRO A 193 -18.45 2.46 -3.94
C PRO A 193 -19.17 3.63 -4.64
N ARG A 194 -18.43 4.62 -5.16
CA ARG A 194 -19.00 5.83 -5.79
C ARG A 194 -19.01 5.81 -7.32
N GLY A 195 -18.35 4.86 -7.96
CA GLY A 195 -18.40 4.71 -9.43
C GLY A 195 -19.64 3.97 -9.93
N GLY A 196 -20.23 3.13 -9.09
CA GLY A 196 -21.47 2.42 -9.42
C GLY A 196 -22.68 3.36 -9.43
N GLY A 197 -23.09 3.81 -10.61
CA GLY A 197 -24.45 4.31 -10.83
C GLY A 197 -25.47 3.26 -10.38
N ALA A 198 -26.66 3.69 -9.93
CA ALA A 198 -27.69 2.87 -9.26
C ALA A 198 -28.35 1.75 -10.11
N THR A 199 -27.64 1.13 -11.04
CA THR A 199 -28.12 0.06 -11.92
C THR A 199 -27.04 -1.01 -12.06
N GLY A 200 -27.08 -2.02 -11.19
CA GLY A 200 -26.20 -3.18 -11.29
C GLY A 200 -26.32 -4.07 -10.07
N ASN A 201 -26.91 -5.25 -10.24
CA ASN A 201 -27.37 -6.13 -9.16
C ASN A 201 -26.24 -6.99 -8.56
N THR A 202 -25.11 -6.38 -8.17
CA THR A 202 -23.98 -7.07 -7.53
C THR A 202 -23.39 -6.24 -6.40
N ALA A 203 -23.11 -6.90 -5.27
CA ALA A 203 -22.60 -6.37 -4.00
C ALA A 203 -23.60 -5.63 -3.08
N ARG A 204 -24.59 -6.37 -2.56
CA ARG A 204 -24.94 -6.20 -1.14
C ARG A 204 -23.75 -6.69 -0.32
N MET A 205 -22.79 -5.83 0.03
CA MET A 205 -21.81 -6.14 1.08
C MET A 205 -21.18 -4.86 1.67
N SER A 206 -21.49 -4.63 2.95
CA SER A 206 -20.99 -3.65 3.91
C SER A 206 -20.65 -2.23 3.45
N ARG A 207 -21.61 -1.34 3.69
CA ARG A 207 -21.34 0.06 4.07
C ARG A 207 -20.76 0.07 5.50
N SER A 208 -19.45 -0.06 5.63
CA SER A 208 -18.75 0.35 6.84
C SER A 208 -17.44 0.96 6.40
N GLY A 209 -17.25 2.24 6.72
CA GLY A 209 -16.00 3.00 6.52
C GLY A 209 -14.86 2.54 7.41
N ASP A 210 -14.84 1.25 7.75
CA ASP A 210 -13.75 0.56 8.42
C ASP A 210 -13.21 -0.45 7.40
N GLU A 211 -12.02 -0.17 6.88
CA GLU A 211 -11.19 -1.16 6.21
C GLU A 211 -10.88 -2.27 7.22
N LYS A 212 -11.78 -3.25 7.36
CA LYS A 212 -11.45 -4.46 8.11
C LYS A 212 -10.39 -5.21 7.31
N PRO A 213 -9.23 -5.55 7.90
CA PRO A 213 -8.31 -6.50 7.27
C PRO A 213 -9.09 -7.81 7.07
N PHE A 214 -9.27 -8.20 5.80
CA PHE A 214 -9.98 -9.42 5.45
C PHE A 214 -9.27 -10.65 6.07
N SER A 215 -10.06 -11.58 6.55
CA SER A 215 -9.66 -12.65 7.47
C SER A 215 -9.11 -13.92 6.81
N GLN A 216 -8.78 -13.90 5.51
CA GLN A 216 -8.22 -15.06 4.81
C GLN A 216 -6.75 -14.83 4.50
N GLN A 217 -5.91 -15.70 5.06
CA GLN A 217 -4.46 -15.67 4.89
C GLN A 217 -4.11 -16.31 3.54
N LEU A 218 -3.26 -15.66 2.74
CA LEU A 218 -2.64 -16.32 1.59
C LEU A 218 -1.77 -17.47 2.10
N PRO A 219 -2.07 -18.74 1.78
CA PRO A 219 -1.26 -19.85 2.27
C PRO A 219 0.15 -19.78 1.71
N LYS A 220 1.14 -20.03 2.57
CA LYS A 220 2.53 -20.09 2.13
C LYS A 220 2.69 -21.21 1.10
N GLY A 221 3.38 -20.91 0.01
CA GLY A 221 3.66 -21.87 -1.05
C GLY A 221 2.58 -21.99 -2.12
N GLU A 222 1.53 -21.15 -2.06
CA GLU A 222 0.49 -21.14 -3.06
C GLU A 222 0.69 -20.07 -4.13
N TYR A 223 0.16 -20.37 -5.33
CA TYR A 223 0.10 -19.47 -6.46
C TYR A 223 -1.19 -18.65 -6.38
N PHE A 224 -1.11 -17.37 -6.71
CA PHE A 224 -2.26 -16.48 -6.64
C PHE A 224 -2.33 -15.52 -7.84
N GLN A 225 -3.50 -14.93 -8.02
CA GLN A 225 -3.83 -14.04 -9.13
C GLN A 225 -4.61 -12.83 -8.63
N VAL A 226 -4.43 -11.73 -9.35
CA VAL A 226 -5.23 -10.52 -9.20
C VAL A 226 -6.16 -10.42 -10.40
N VAL A 227 -7.46 -10.34 -10.14
CA VAL A 227 -8.51 -10.15 -11.15
C VAL A 227 -9.06 -8.75 -11.03
N VAL A 228 -8.94 -7.94 -12.09
CA VAL A 228 -9.41 -6.55 -12.10
C VAL A 228 -10.47 -6.39 -13.18
N THR A 229 -11.63 -5.86 -12.80
CA THR A 229 -12.76 -5.60 -13.69
C THR A 229 -12.97 -4.10 -13.81
N ASN A 230 -12.82 -3.58 -15.03
CA ASN A 230 -13.15 -2.21 -15.38
C ASN A 230 -14.64 -2.11 -15.72
N GLN A 231 -15.43 -1.47 -14.87
CA GLN A 231 -16.87 -1.27 -15.10
C GLN A 231 -17.19 0.14 -15.60
N GLU A 232 -16.17 0.88 -16.05
CA GLU A 232 -16.33 2.17 -16.72
C GLU A 232 -16.70 2.00 -18.20
N SER A 233 -17.22 3.09 -18.79
CA SER A 233 -17.42 3.20 -20.25
C SER A 233 -16.16 3.64 -21.00
N GLN A 234 -15.03 3.81 -20.31
CA GLN A 234 -13.74 4.19 -20.87
C GLN A 234 -12.65 3.22 -20.44
N ALA A 235 -11.54 3.20 -21.18
CA ALA A 235 -10.38 2.39 -20.82
C ALA A 235 -9.67 2.95 -19.58
N LEU A 236 -9.07 2.06 -18.80
CA LEU A 236 -8.24 2.38 -17.64
C LEU A 236 -6.83 1.83 -17.82
N HIS A 237 -5.90 2.34 -17.02
CA HIS A 237 -4.54 1.83 -16.91
C HIS A 237 -4.33 1.20 -15.53
N LEU A 238 -3.64 0.06 -15.48
CA LEU A 238 -3.41 -0.77 -14.29
C LEU A 238 -1.94 -0.76 -13.87
N GLY A 239 -1.71 -0.68 -12.56
CA GLY A 239 -0.45 -1.03 -11.92
C GLY A 239 -0.70 -1.86 -10.67
N ILE A 240 0.16 -2.84 -10.41
CA ILE A 240 0.09 -3.68 -9.20
C ILE A 240 1.42 -3.58 -8.46
N LEU A 241 1.36 -3.19 -7.20
CA LEU A 241 2.49 -3.07 -6.30
C LEU A 241 2.31 -4.02 -5.12
N ASP A 242 3.39 -4.65 -4.69
CA ASP A 242 3.45 -5.42 -3.44
C ASP A 242 4.42 -4.76 -2.47
N PHE A 243 4.03 -4.73 -1.21
CA PHE A 243 4.85 -4.34 -0.07
C PHE A 243 4.92 -5.53 0.86
N SER A 244 6.07 -6.19 0.84
CA SER A 244 6.26 -7.31 1.75
C SER A 244 6.39 -6.83 3.19
N SER A 245 6.11 -7.75 4.09
CA SER A 245 6.31 -7.59 5.53
C SER A 245 7.73 -7.14 5.90
N ALA A 246 8.71 -7.39 5.02
CA ALA A 246 10.11 -6.94 5.11
C ALA A 246 10.30 -5.42 4.95
N GLY A 247 9.28 -4.68 4.49
CA GLY A 247 9.46 -3.32 3.98
C GLY A 247 10.18 -3.34 2.64
N LYS A 248 9.89 -4.33 1.80
CA LYS A 248 10.38 -4.40 0.42
C LYS A 248 9.21 -4.10 -0.50
N MET A 249 9.37 -3.06 -1.32
CA MET A 249 8.42 -2.75 -2.39
C MET A 249 8.83 -3.49 -3.66
N THR A 250 7.86 -4.12 -4.31
CA THR A 250 8.00 -4.81 -5.59
C THR A 250 6.92 -4.31 -6.55
N VAL A 251 7.30 -3.94 -7.78
CA VAL A 251 6.31 -3.68 -8.84
C VAL A 251 5.97 -5.02 -9.49
N LEU A 252 4.78 -5.54 -9.21
CA LEU A 252 4.31 -6.83 -9.72
C LEU A 252 3.77 -6.73 -11.16
N PHE A 253 3.22 -5.57 -11.52
CA PHE A 253 2.73 -5.31 -12.87
C PHE A 253 2.78 -3.82 -13.23
N PRO A 254 3.27 -3.45 -14.43
CA PRO A 254 3.94 -4.31 -15.41
C PRO A 254 5.32 -4.75 -14.89
N ASN A 255 5.71 -6.01 -15.13
CA ASN A 255 6.98 -6.55 -14.63
C ASN A 255 8.01 -6.79 -15.74
N ASP A 256 9.24 -7.09 -15.34
CA ASP A 256 10.39 -7.23 -16.25
C ASP A 256 10.30 -8.47 -17.15
N LEU A 257 9.52 -9.45 -16.73
CA LEU A 257 9.33 -10.69 -17.48
C LEU A 257 8.27 -10.50 -18.56
N SER A 258 7.26 -9.66 -18.34
CA SER A 258 6.39 -9.14 -19.40
C SER A 258 7.20 -8.49 -20.52
N ASP A 259 8.15 -7.61 -20.14
CA ASP A 259 9.01 -6.89 -21.09
C ASP A 259 9.86 -7.85 -21.96
N ARG A 260 10.33 -8.97 -21.36
CA ARG A 260 11.27 -9.91 -21.99
C ARG A 260 10.62 -10.99 -22.84
N ALA A 261 9.37 -11.36 -22.56
CA ALA A 261 8.66 -12.39 -23.33
C ALA A 261 8.02 -11.85 -24.63
N GLY A 262 8.32 -10.62 -25.02
CA GLY A 262 7.76 -9.99 -26.22
C GLY A 262 6.28 -9.62 -26.09
N ALA A 263 5.75 -9.54 -24.85
CA ALA A 263 4.32 -9.36 -24.59
C ALA A 263 3.77 -7.99 -25.01
N SER A 264 4.61 -6.96 -25.12
CA SER A 264 4.35 -5.70 -25.82
C SER A 264 5.62 -4.84 -25.66
N THR A 265 6.07 -4.15 -26.71
CA THR A 265 7.09 -3.07 -26.53
C THR A 265 6.44 -1.78 -26.02
N ASP A 266 5.11 -1.73 -25.99
CA ASP A 266 4.30 -0.62 -25.55
C ASP A 266 3.68 -0.92 -24.17
N LEU A 267 4.31 -0.37 -23.13
CA LEU A 267 3.85 -0.47 -21.74
C LEU A 267 2.48 0.20 -21.52
N ILE A 268 2.12 1.18 -22.35
CA ILE A 268 0.80 1.82 -22.25
C ILE A 268 -0.28 0.82 -22.67
N ALA A 269 -0.02 0.05 -23.73
CA ALA A 269 -0.92 -1.01 -24.17
C ALA A 269 -0.99 -2.16 -23.17
N GLU A 270 0.14 -2.57 -22.58
CA GLU A 270 0.18 -3.67 -21.59
C GLU A 270 -0.66 -3.34 -20.34
N THR A 271 -0.56 -2.10 -19.87
CA THR A 271 -1.31 -1.66 -18.67
C THR A 271 -2.77 -1.34 -18.95
N ARG A 272 -3.22 -1.33 -20.21
CA ARG A 272 -4.56 -0.88 -20.60
C ARG A 272 -5.61 -1.97 -20.37
N ILE A 273 -6.69 -1.61 -19.67
CA ILE A 273 -7.91 -2.40 -19.51
C ILE A 273 -9.03 -1.69 -20.27
N GLU A 274 -9.61 -2.35 -21.28
CA GLU A 274 -10.73 -1.79 -22.04
C GLU A 274 -11.99 -1.60 -21.18
N ALA A 275 -12.91 -0.76 -21.66
CA ALA A 275 -14.21 -0.55 -21.01
C ALA A 275 -14.99 -1.88 -20.88
N GLY A 276 -15.53 -2.15 -19.69
CA GLY A 276 -16.27 -3.39 -19.40
C GLY A 276 -15.41 -4.66 -19.33
N ALA A 277 -14.09 -4.56 -19.51
CA ALA A 277 -13.21 -5.73 -19.57
C ALA A 277 -12.73 -6.18 -18.18
N THR A 278 -12.44 -7.47 -18.07
CA THR A 278 -11.76 -8.09 -16.92
C THR A 278 -10.38 -8.58 -17.34
N VAL A 279 -9.36 -8.26 -16.54
CA VAL A 279 -7.99 -8.72 -16.73
C VAL A 279 -7.57 -9.55 -15.52
N VAL A 280 -6.83 -10.63 -15.80
CA VAL A 280 -6.22 -11.50 -14.79
C VAL A 280 -4.71 -11.34 -14.87
N VAL A 281 -4.06 -11.09 -13.72
CA VAL A 281 -2.60 -10.90 -13.62
C VAL A 281 -2.04 -11.76 -12.48
N PRO A 282 -1.10 -12.68 -12.75
CA PRO A 282 -0.75 -13.20 -14.06
C PRO A 282 -1.89 -14.03 -14.66
N ASN A 283 -2.05 -13.95 -15.98
CA ASN A 283 -2.85 -14.90 -16.74
C ASN A 283 -1.98 -16.13 -17.07
N PRO A 284 -2.29 -17.33 -16.55
CA PRO A 284 -1.47 -18.53 -16.70
C PRO A 284 -1.41 -19.05 -18.14
N GLU A 285 -2.35 -18.66 -19.01
CA GLU A 285 -2.40 -19.05 -20.42
C GLU A 285 -1.54 -18.16 -21.32
N ARG A 286 -1.23 -16.93 -20.88
CA ARG A 286 -0.56 -15.91 -21.68
C ARG A 286 0.78 -15.46 -21.09
N ASP A 287 0.83 -15.33 -19.77
CA ASP A 287 1.91 -14.65 -19.09
C ASP A 287 2.98 -15.68 -18.65
N PRO A 288 4.26 -15.41 -18.91
CA PRO A 288 5.36 -16.33 -18.62
C PRO A 288 5.75 -16.36 -17.14
N PHE A 289 4.97 -15.72 -16.28
CA PHE A 289 5.30 -15.50 -14.88
C PHE A 289 4.15 -15.92 -13.96
N TYR A 290 4.45 -15.98 -12.66
CA TYR A 290 3.47 -16.26 -11.62
C TYR A 290 3.73 -15.44 -10.37
N PHE A 291 2.68 -15.23 -9.56
CA PHE A 291 2.81 -14.72 -8.20
C PHE A 291 2.77 -15.88 -7.23
N PHE A 292 3.60 -15.81 -6.18
CA PHE A 292 3.83 -16.91 -5.24
C PHE A 292 3.96 -16.38 -3.81
N GLY A 293 3.18 -16.93 -2.89
CA GLY A 293 3.25 -16.59 -1.46
C GLY A 293 4.50 -17.18 -0.79
N SER A 294 5.66 -16.56 -0.98
CA SER A 294 6.95 -17.07 -0.45
C SER A 294 7.15 -16.80 1.05
N ASP A 295 6.66 -15.67 1.53
CA ASP A 295 7.04 -15.11 2.82
C ASP A 295 5.92 -15.28 3.85
N LEU A 296 6.30 -15.54 5.10
CA LEU A 296 5.38 -15.47 6.24
C LEU A 296 5.25 -14.03 6.71
N GLY A 297 4.03 -13.60 7.01
CA GLY A 297 3.73 -12.29 7.59
C GLY A 297 2.71 -11.49 6.77
N TYR A 298 2.49 -10.25 7.19
CA TYR A 298 1.56 -9.34 6.52
C TYR A 298 2.23 -8.65 5.34
N GLY A 299 1.71 -8.88 4.14
CA GLY A 299 2.02 -8.08 2.95
C GLY A 299 0.83 -7.19 2.60
N GLU A 300 1.09 -6.07 1.94
CA GLU A 300 0.05 -5.21 1.40
C GLU A 300 0.22 -5.11 -0.11
N MET A 301 -0.86 -5.39 -0.84
CA MET A 301 -0.91 -5.24 -2.28
C MET A 301 -1.74 -4.02 -2.65
N LEU A 302 -1.15 -3.12 -3.44
CA LEU A 302 -1.82 -1.94 -3.95
C LEU A 302 -2.13 -2.10 -5.42
N ILE A 303 -3.41 -1.92 -5.76
CA ILE A 303 -3.92 -1.97 -7.13
C ILE A 303 -4.26 -0.55 -7.55
N LEU A 304 -3.50 -0.03 -8.51
CA LEU A 304 -3.60 1.33 -9.01
C LEU A 304 -4.36 1.34 -10.34
N LEU A 305 -5.41 2.15 -10.42
CA LEU A 305 -6.21 2.34 -11.62
C LEU A 305 -6.36 3.83 -11.95
N SER A 306 -6.19 4.18 -13.22
CA SER A 306 -6.23 5.58 -13.69
C SER A 306 -6.82 5.66 -15.09
N THR A 307 -7.57 6.73 -15.38
CA THR A 307 -8.04 7.06 -16.73
C THR A 307 -6.94 7.63 -17.63
N ARG A 308 -5.79 7.99 -17.04
CA ARG A 308 -4.60 8.46 -17.76
C ARG A 308 -3.47 7.44 -17.67
N PRO A 309 -2.70 7.20 -18.74
CA PRO A 309 -1.51 6.36 -18.70
C PRO A 309 -0.53 6.83 -17.62
N PHE A 310 -0.03 5.89 -16.82
CA PHE A 310 1.02 6.13 -15.82
C PHE A 310 2.13 5.06 -15.86
N ALA A 311 2.24 4.35 -16.98
CA ALA A 311 3.24 3.30 -17.20
C ALA A 311 4.67 3.81 -16.96
N GLN A 312 4.99 5.05 -17.36
CA GLN A 312 6.30 5.65 -17.09
C GLN A 312 6.58 5.78 -15.59
N ALA A 313 5.60 6.18 -14.78
CA ALA A 313 5.75 6.29 -13.34
C ALA A 313 6.03 4.91 -12.71
N LEU A 314 5.40 3.84 -13.22
CA LEU A 314 5.68 2.47 -12.80
C LEU A 314 7.11 2.05 -13.20
N THR A 315 7.58 2.41 -14.39
CA THR A 315 8.96 2.16 -14.83
C THR A 315 9.99 2.89 -13.96
N ASP A 316 9.73 4.15 -13.63
CA ASP A 316 10.61 4.93 -12.76
C ASP A 316 10.65 4.30 -11.35
N LEU A 317 9.50 3.86 -10.84
CA LEU A 317 9.39 3.16 -9.57
C LEU A 317 10.18 1.83 -9.58
N LYS A 318 10.05 1.03 -10.64
CA LYS A 318 10.85 -0.20 -10.86
C LYS A 318 12.35 0.11 -10.79
N ASN A 319 12.80 1.14 -11.51
CA ASN A 319 14.22 1.52 -11.55
C ASN A 319 14.73 2.00 -10.18
N ILE A 320 13.93 2.77 -9.43
CA ILE A 320 14.26 3.19 -8.07
C ILE A 320 14.42 1.96 -7.16
N VAL A 321 13.49 1.01 -7.19
CA VAL A 321 13.55 -0.23 -6.40
C VAL A 321 14.82 -1.04 -6.72
N ARG A 322 15.14 -1.24 -8.00
CA ARG A 322 16.34 -1.97 -8.42
C ARG A 322 17.64 -1.28 -7.98
N SER A 323 17.70 0.05 -8.10
CA SER A 323 18.89 0.82 -7.70
C SER A 323 19.17 0.77 -6.20
N ARG A 324 18.15 0.54 -5.38
CA ARG A 324 18.28 0.34 -3.93
C ARG A 324 18.75 -1.07 -3.57
N GLY A 325 18.27 -2.09 -4.28
CA GLY A 325 18.69 -3.48 -4.07
C GLY A 325 20.16 -3.76 -4.42
N THR A 326 20.73 -3.04 -5.38
CA THR A 326 22.13 -3.22 -5.81
C THR A 326 23.17 -2.60 -4.88
N ARG A 327 22.79 -1.63 -4.04
CA ARG A 327 23.71 -0.98 -3.07
C ARG A 327 23.84 -1.72 -1.73
N SER A 328 23.02 -2.73 -1.49
CA SER A 328 23.03 -3.56 -0.26
C SER A 328 23.60 -4.96 -0.49
N ALA A 329 24.49 -5.13 -1.46
CA ALA A 329 25.14 -6.40 -1.77
C ALA A 329 26.21 -6.76 -0.73
N GLY A 330 25.74 -7.04 0.48
CA GLY A 330 26.48 -7.54 1.63
C GLY A 330 25.55 -8.29 2.59
N SER A 331 24.46 -8.88 2.09
CA SER A 331 23.66 -9.87 2.81
C SER A 331 22.72 -10.55 1.82
N ARG A 332 22.62 -11.88 1.89
CA ARG A 332 21.81 -12.73 1.00
C ARG A 332 20.32 -12.45 1.18
N GLY A 333 19.81 -11.41 0.52
CA GLY A 333 18.37 -11.15 0.40
C GLY A 333 17.83 -11.77 -0.88
N HIS A 334 17.10 -12.89 -0.75
CA HIS A 334 16.37 -13.52 -1.85
C HIS A 334 15.32 -12.53 -2.41
N LEU A 335 15.22 -12.43 -3.72
CA LEU A 335 14.11 -11.72 -4.37
C LEU A 335 12.80 -12.47 -4.03
N PRO A 336 11.63 -11.81 -3.89
CA PRO A 336 10.41 -12.50 -4.29
C PRO A 336 10.64 -12.81 -5.77
N THR A 337 10.99 -14.06 -6.04
CA THR A 337 11.17 -14.53 -7.39
C THR A 337 9.78 -14.45 -8.00
N ILE A 338 9.60 -13.54 -8.96
CA ILE A 338 8.59 -13.72 -9.99
C ILE A 338 9.24 -14.72 -10.94
N PRO A 339 8.96 -16.03 -10.84
CA PRO A 339 9.74 -17.02 -11.54
C PRO A 339 9.10 -17.25 -12.91
N TYR A 340 9.89 -17.74 -13.84
CA TYR A 340 9.41 -18.07 -15.18
C TYR A 340 8.58 -19.36 -15.11
N ARG A 341 7.48 -19.45 -15.86
CA ARG A 341 6.82 -20.73 -16.14
C ARG A 341 7.71 -21.50 -17.11
N SER A 342 8.27 -22.62 -16.65
CA SER A 342 9.12 -23.52 -17.45
C SER A 342 8.39 -24.08 -18.67
#